data_AF-A0A368BX69-F1
#
_entry.id   AF-A0A368BX69-F1
#
_cell.length_a   1.000
_cell.length_b   1.000
_cell.length_c   1.000
_cell.angle_alpha   90.00
_cell.angle_beta   90.00
_cell.angle_gamma   90.00
#
_symmetry.space_group_name_H-M   'P 1'
#
loop_
_entity.id
_entity.type
_entity.pdbx_description
1 polymer ?
#
loop_
_entity_poly.entity_id
_entity_poly.type
_entity_poly.pdbx_seq_one_letter_code
_entity_poly.pdbx_strand_id
1 'polypeptide(L)'
;MQKTQKRTDKFAITVSLACAIHCLFVPSFVILSAGFLSITIDNELIHKLLIFIVIPVSIFALYAGYKNHKTVSFFPAAIIGMIALVAAVIMGEKLLGDLGEQAITLLGSLLLVFAHYQNFQTCKKLECADCHEKPA
;
A
#
# COMPACT_ATOMS: atom_id res chain seq x y z
N MET A 1 14.58 -14.76 9.03
CA MET A 1 13.61 -14.19 8.06
C MET A 1 12.78 -13.02 8.61
N GLN A 2 12.43 -13.01 9.91
CA GLN A 2 11.63 -11.93 10.54
C GLN A 2 12.23 -10.51 10.41
N LYS A 3 13.55 -10.33 10.60
CA LYS A 3 14.22 -9.02 10.42
C LYS A 3 14.06 -8.45 9.00
N THR A 4 14.11 -9.31 7.98
CA THR A 4 13.92 -8.90 6.57
C THR A 4 12.47 -8.51 6.32
N GLN A 5 11.51 -9.29 6.82
CA GLN A 5 10.08 -8.97 6.73
C GLN A 5 9.77 -7.60 7.34
N LYS A 6 10.24 -7.33 8.56
CA LYS A 6 10.01 -6.02 9.22
C LYS A 6 10.56 -4.84 8.41
N ARG A 7 11.73 -5.00 7.78
CA ARG A 7 12.30 -3.94 6.92
C ARG A 7 11.45 -3.74 5.66
N THR A 8 11.01 -4.83 5.04
CA THR A 8 10.16 -4.76 3.85
C THR A 8 8.77 -4.20 4.17
N ASP A 9 8.16 -4.56 5.31
CA ASP A 9 6.89 -4.01 5.77
C ASP A 9 7.01 -2.52 6.06
N LYS A 10 8.08 -2.10 6.73
CA LYS A 10 8.33 -0.67 7.00
C LYS A 10 8.52 0.11 5.70
N PHE A 11 9.21 -0.47 4.72
CA PHE A 11 9.34 0.12 3.39
C PHE A 11 7.99 0.21 2.68
N ALA A 12 7.20 -0.86 2.67
CA ALA A 12 5.88 -0.92 2.06
C ALA A 12 4.91 0.11 2.69
N ILE A 13 4.93 0.26 4.02
CA ILE A 13 4.16 1.27 4.75
C ILE A 13 4.62 2.67 4.34
N THR A 14 5.92 2.91 4.29
CA THR A 14 6.47 4.23 3.94
C THR A 14 6.10 4.63 2.52
N VAL A 15 6.22 3.71 1.57
CA VAL A 15 5.84 3.93 0.17
C VAL A 15 4.34 4.13 0.03
N SER A 16 3.52 3.32 0.72
CA SER A 16 2.05 3.47 0.71
C SER A 16 1.60 4.80 1.32
N LEU A 17 2.23 5.23 2.43
CA LEU A 17 1.94 6.51 3.07
C LEU A 17 2.37 7.69 2.19
N ALA A 18 3.55 7.62 1.59
CA ALA A 18 4.02 8.61 0.63
C ALA A 18 3.08 8.71 -0.58
N CYS A 19 2.58 7.57 -1.06
CA CYS A 19 1.59 7.51 -2.14
C CYS A 19 0.25 8.14 -1.73
N ALA A 20 -0.23 7.85 -0.52
CA ALA A 20 -1.47 8.45 0.00
C ALA A 20 -1.35 9.97 0.19
N ILE A 21 -0.24 10.43 0.78
CA ILE A 21 0.06 11.86 0.93
C ILE A 21 0.18 12.52 -0.45
N HIS A 22 0.88 11.88 -1.39
CA HIS A 22 1.02 12.38 -2.75
C HIS A 22 -0.35 12.51 -3.44
N CYS A 23 -1.20 11.47 -3.39
CA CYS A 23 -2.53 11.50 -4.00
C CYS A 23 -3.47 12.54 -3.38
N LEU A 24 -3.29 12.89 -2.10
CA LEU A 24 -4.14 13.87 -1.43
C LEU A 24 -3.61 15.30 -1.58
N PHE A 25 -2.30 15.48 -1.42
CA PHE A 25 -1.67 16.79 -1.33
C PHE A 25 -1.08 17.29 -2.64
N VAL A 26 -0.54 16.43 -3.53
CA VAL A 26 0.00 16.91 -4.82
C VAL A 26 -1.08 17.50 -5.72
N PRO A 27 -2.27 16.89 -5.95
CA PRO A 27 -3.31 17.54 -6.74
C PRO A 27 -3.80 18.84 -6.09
N SER A 28 -3.94 18.86 -4.76
CA SER A 28 -4.28 20.07 -4.01
C SER A 28 -3.23 21.17 -4.16
N PHE A 29 -1.94 20.82 -4.11
CA PHE A 29 -0.82 21.74 -4.23
C PHE A 29 -0.62 22.21 -5.68
N VAL A 30 -0.88 21.36 -6.67
CA VAL A 30 -0.87 21.70 -8.10
C VAL A 30 -1.99 22.68 -8.45
N ILE A 31 -3.19 22.50 -7.89
CA ILE A 31 -4.29 23.47 -8.07
C ILE A 31 -3.94 24.81 -7.42
N LEU A 32 -3.28 24.79 -6.24
CA LEU A 32 -2.83 26.01 -5.55
C LEU A 32 -1.62 26.69 -6.22
N SER A 33 -0.71 25.90 -6.79
CA SER A 33 0.53 26.36 -7.45
C SER A 33 0.38 26.63 -8.94
N ALA A 34 -0.76 26.26 -9.56
CA ALA A 34 -1.14 26.65 -10.92
C ALA A 34 -1.21 28.17 -11.12
N GLY A 35 -1.16 28.96 -10.04
CA GLY A 35 -0.93 30.40 -10.08
C GLY A 35 0.54 30.85 -10.25
N PHE A 36 1.55 29.97 -10.09
CA PHE A 36 2.95 30.43 -10.03
C PHE A 36 4.04 29.53 -10.65
N LEU A 37 3.89 28.21 -10.82
CA LEU A 37 4.96 27.39 -11.42
C LEU A 37 4.44 26.12 -12.11
N SER A 38 4.54 26.11 -13.43
CA SER A 38 4.35 24.92 -14.26
C SER A 38 5.61 24.03 -14.16
N ILE A 39 5.60 23.08 -13.22
CA ILE A 39 6.43 21.88 -13.29
C ILE A 39 5.45 20.71 -13.47
N THR A 40 5.07 20.46 -14.71
CA THR A 40 4.22 19.33 -15.10
C THR A 40 5.09 18.07 -15.15
N ILE A 41 5.31 17.44 -13.99
CA ILE A 41 5.65 16.02 -13.98
C ILE A 41 4.36 15.26 -14.31
N ASP A 42 4.43 14.38 -15.31
CA ASP A 42 3.29 13.61 -15.80
C ASP A 42 2.79 12.66 -14.71
N ASN A 43 1.70 13.07 -14.03
CA ASN A 43 1.14 12.37 -12.88
C ASN A 43 0.75 10.91 -13.20
N GLU A 44 0.40 10.61 -14.46
CA GLU A 44 0.09 9.24 -14.90
C GLU A 44 1.30 8.28 -14.80
N LEU A 45 2.49 8.75 -15.20
CA LEU A 45 3.70 7.93 -15.22
C LEU A 45 4.13 7.53 -13.81
N ILE A 46 4.06 8.48 -12.87
CA ILE A 46 4.33 8.21 -11.45
C ILE A 46 3.31 7.23 -10.89
N HIS A 47 2.02 7.41 -11.19
CA HIS A 47 0.96 6.54 -10.70
C HIS A 47 1.14 5.09 -11.15
N LYS A 48 1.44 4.88 -12.44
CA LYS A 48 1.71 3.55 -13.01
C LYS A 48 2.96 2.91 -12.41
N LEU A 49 4.04 3.68 -12.21
CA LEU A 49 5.28 3.18 -11.61
C LEU A 49 5.09 2.77 -10.14
N LEU A 50 4.34 3.54 -9.36
CA LEU A 50 4.05 3.22 -7.96
C LEU A 50 3.26 1.91 -7.84
N ILE A 51 2.25 1.70 -8.69
CA ILE A 51 1.48 0.45 -8.69
C ILE A 51 2.34 -0.73 -9.14
N PHE A 52 3.18 -0.55 -10.15
CA PHE A 52 4.15 -1.56 -10.59
C PHE A 52 5.08 -2.03 -9.45
N ILE A 53 5.41 -1.16 -8.50
CA ILE A 53 6.24 -1.49 -7.33
C ILE A 53 5.39 -2.04 -6.17
N VAL A 54 4.22 -1.43 -5.89
CA VAL A 54 3.36 -1.78 -4.76
C VAL A 54 2.84 -3.21 -4.86
N ILE A 55 2.46 -3.67 -6.06
CA ILE A 55 1.94 -5.03 -6.27
C ILE A 55 2.96 -6.11 -5.89
N PRO A 56 4.17 -6.18 -6.49
CA PRO A 56 5.13 -7.22 -6.15
C PRO A 56 5.61 -7.13 -4.69
N VAL A 57 5.77 -5.93 -4.15
CA VAL A 57 6.14 -5.73 -2.74
C VAL A 57 5.04 -6.26 -1.80
N SER A 58 3.77 -5.97 -2.11
CA SER A 58 2.64 -6.43 -1.29
C SER A 58 2.51 -7.94 -1.32
N ILE A 59 2.64 -8.57 -2.50
CA ILE A 59 2.63 -10.03 -2.65
C ILE A 59 3.76 -10.66 -1.81
N PHE A 60 4.98 -10.12 -1.93
CA PHE A 60 6.12 -10.62 -1.19
C PHE A 60 5.93 -10.50 0.33
N ALA A 61 5.47 -9.35 0.83
CA ALA A 61 5.25 -9.10 2.25
C ALA A 61 4.16 -10.03 2.84
N LEU A 62 3.06 -10.24 2.12
CA LEU A 62 2.00 -11.16 2.52
C LEU A 62 2.48 -12.61 2.51
N TYR A 63 3.19 -13.04 1.46
CA TYR A 63 3.76 -14.38 1.39
C TYR A 63 4.74 -14.65 2.54
N ALA A 64 5.61 -13.69 2.85
CA ALA A 64 6.53 -13.77 3.98
C ALA A 64 5.77 -13.84 5.33
N GLY A 65 4.73 -13.02 5.51
CA GLY A 65 3.86 -13.06 6.69
C GLY A 65 3.17 -14.40 6.88
N TYR A 66 2.56 -14.94 5.81
CA TYR A 66 1.92 -16.26 5.83
C TYR A 66 2.89 -17.37 6.26
N LYS A 67 4.13 -17.35 5.78
CA LYS A 67 5.16 -18.30 6.20
C LYS A 67 5.51 -18.19 7.69
N ASN A 68 5.42 -17.00 8.27
CA ASN A 68 5.80 -16.76 9.67
C ASN A 68 4.67 -17.07 10.66
N HIS A 69 3.42 -16.70 10.35
CA HIS A 69 2.32 -16.76 11.32
C HIS A 69 1.08 -17.55 10.86
N LYS A 70 1.07 -18.04 9.61
CA LYS A 70 -0.02 -18.86 9.01
C LYS A 70 -1.43 -18.27 9.12
N THR A 71 -1.54 -16.97 9.35
CA THR A 71 -2.83 -16.26 9.49
C THR A 71 -3.24 -15.66 8.16
N VAL A 72 -4.50 -15.87 7.77
CA VAL A 72 -5.04 -15.42 6.48
C VAL A 72 -6.23 -14.45 6.62
N SER A 73 -6.61 -14.09 7.86
CA SER A 73 -7.82 -13.29 8.12
C SER A 73 -7.86 -11.93 7.42
N PHE A 74 -6.70 -11.32 7.16
CA PHE A 74 -6.56 -10.01 6.51
C PHE A 74 -6.10 -10.09 5.04
N PHE A 75 -5.93 -11.29 4.48
CA PHE A 75 -5.59 -11.49 3.07
C PHE A 75 -6.69 -11.03 2.11
N PRO A 76 -8.00 -11.25 2.40
CA PRO A 76 -9.06 -10.72 1.55
C PRO A 76 -8.99 -9.20 1.38
N ALA A 77 -8.70 -8.46 2.46
CA ALA A 77 -8.54 -7.01 2.39
C ALA A 77 -7.38 -6.60 1.48
N ALA A 78 -6.23 -7.28 1.57
CA ALA A 78 -5.12 -7.03 0.66
C ALA A 78 -5.44 -7.36 -0.80
N ILE A 79 -6.13 -8.48 -1.05
CA ILE A 79 -6.52 -8.89 -2.41
C ILE A 79 -7.48 -7.87 -3.02
N ILE A 80 -8.50 -7.46 -2.27
CA ILE A 80 -9.44 -6.42 -2.71
C ILE A 80 -8.71 -5.10 -2.96
N GLY A 81 -7.79 -4.71 -2.08
CA GLY A 81 -6.96 -3.52 -2.26
C GLY A 81 -6.10 -3.56 -3.51
N MET A 82 -5.43 -4.69 -3.79
CA MET A 82 -4.64 -4.87 -5.02
C MET A 82 -5.52 -4.85 -6.28
N ILE A 83 -6.69 -5.52 -6.25
CA ILE A 83 -7.64 -5.49 -7.37
C ILE A 83 -8.12 -4.06 -7.62
N ALA A 84 -8.45 -3.31 -6.57
CA ALA A 84 -8.87 -1.92 -6.70
C ALA A 84 -7.79 -1.04 -7.36
N LEU A 85 -6.52 -1.17 -6.95
CA LEU A 85 -5.41 -0.44 -7.57
C LEU A 85 -5.21 -0.82 -9.04
N VAL A 86 -5.28 -2.11 -9.37
CA VAL A 86 -5.15 -2.57 -10.76
C VAL A 86 -6.33 -2.10 -11.61
N ALA A 87 -7.55 -2.14 -11.06
CA ALA A 87 -8.75 -1.66 -11.74
C ALA A 87 -8.68 -0.16 -12.03
N ALA A 88 -8.20 0.65 -11.07
CA ALA A 88 -8.01 2.09 -11.27
C ALA A 88 -7.11 2.39 -12.48
N VAL A 89 -6.00 1.67 -12.65
CA VAL A 89 -5.08 1.86 -13.78
C VAL A 89 -5.65 1.37 -15.11
N ILE A 90 -6.33 0.22 -15.12
CA ILE A 90 -6.86 -0.35 -16.37
C ILE A 90 -8.05 0.46 -16.89
N MET A 91 -8.93 0.88 -15.99
CA MET A 91 -10.12 1.65 -16.34
C MET A 91 -9.77 3.11 -16.62
N GLY A 92 -8.87 3.69 -15.82
CA GLY A 92 -8.35 5.05 -15.96
C GLY A 92 -9.42 6.14 -15.96
N GLU A 93 -8.97 7.38 -16.17
CA GLU A 93 -9.81 8.57 -16.22
C GLU A 93 -10.95 8.46 -17.25
N LYS A 94 -10.70 7.84 -18.40
CA LYS A 94 -11.69 7.70 -19.48
C LYS A 94 -12.97 6.97 -19.06
N LEU A 95 -12.88 6.01 -18.13
CA LEU A 95 -14.02 5.19 -17.73
C LEU A 95 -14.52 5.54 -16.32
N LEU A 96 -13.64 5.96 -15.42
CA LEU A 96 -13.98 6.28 -14.02
C LEU A 96 -14.19 7.78 -13.76
N GLY A 97 -13.67 8.64 -14.64
CA GLY A 97 -13.49 10.07 -14.39
C GLY A 97 -12.43 10.34 -13.33
N ASP A 98 -11.97 11.59 -13.24
CA ASP A 98 -10.95 12.04 -12.28
C ASP A 98 -11.24 11.62 -10.84
N LEU A 99 -12.48 11.86 -10.39
CA LEU A 99 -12.89 11.57 -9.02
C LEU A 99 -13.03 10.07 -8.75
N GLY A 100 -13.45 9.28 -9.75
CA GLY A 100 -13.62 7.84 -9.61
C GLY A 100 -12.29 7.11 -9.50
N GLU A 101 -11.32 7.49 -10.34
CA GLU A 101 -9.96 6.96 -10.28
C GLU A 101 -9.31 7.27 -8.92
N GLN A 102 -9.40 8.53 -8.46
CA GLN A 102 -8.87 8.95 -7.15
C GLN A 102 -9.53 8.18 -5.99
N ALA A 103 -10.86 8.06 -5.99
CA ALA A 103 -11.58 7.38 -4.91
C ALA A 103 -11.22 5.89 -4.83
N ILE A 104 -11.16 5.19 -5.97
CA ILE A 104 -10.81 3.76 -6.00
C ILE A 104 -9.35 3.55 -5.57
N THR A 105 -8.43 4.38 -6.05
CA THR A 105 -7.02 4.28 -5.64
C THR A 105 -6.83 4.53 -4.14
N LEU A 106 -7.55 5.52 -3.58
CA LEU A 106 -7.49 5.84 -2.17
C LEU A 106 -8.05 4.68 -1.31
N LEU A 107 -9.21 4.14 -1.69
CA LEU A 107 -9.81 2.99 -1.01
C LEU A 107 -8.91 1.75 -1.09
N GLY A 108 -8.36 1.45 -2.27
CA GLY A 108 -7.43 0.34 -2.47
C GLY A 108 -6.17 0.46 -1.61
N SER A 109 -5.61 1.68 -1.54
CA SER A 109 -4.45 1.98 -0.69
C SER A 109 -4.74 1.81 0.79
N LEU A 110 -5.89 2.30 1.29
CA LEU A 110 -6.29 2.14 2.69
C LEU A 110 -6.46 0.67 3.08
N LEU A 111 -7.05 -0.14 2.20
CA LEU A 111 -7.19 -1.58 2.42
C LEU A 111 -5.84 -2.29 2.50
N LEU A 112 -4.89 -1.94 1.63
CA LEU A 112 -3.53 -2.50 1.69
C LEU A 112 -2.80 -2.08 2.97
N VAL A 113 -2.89 -0.81 3.38
CA VAL A 113 -2.32 -0.33 4.63
C VAL A 113 -2.89 -1.11 5.82
N PHE A 114 -4.20 -1.29 5.88
CA PHE A 114 -4.85 -2.08 6.92
C PHE A 114 -4.34 -3.52 6.95
N ALA A 115 -4.29 -4.19 5.79
CA ALA A 115 -3.85 -5.58 5.71
C ALA A 115 -2.38 -5.75 6.13
N HIS A 116 -1.48 -4.87 5.68
CA HIS A 116 -0.07 -4.89 6.06
C HIS A 116 0.15 -4.55 7.54
N TYR A 117 -0.65 -3.63 8.09
CA TYR A 117 -0.62 -3.33 9.53
C TYR A 117 -0.98 -4.56 10.37
N GLN A 118 -2.03 -5.29 9.99
CA GLN A 118 -2.42 -6.54 10.66
C GLN A 118 -1.37 -7.64 10.49
N ASN A 119 -0.77 -7.77 9.30
CA ASN A 119 0.34 -8.69 9.01
C ASN A 119 1.54 -8.42 9.96
N PHE A 120 1.92 -7.15 10.11
CA PHE A 120 2.98 -6.72 11.02
C PHE A 120 2.64 -6.98 12.49
N GLN A 121 1.42 -6.60 12.93
CA GLN A 121 1.00 -6.80 14.32
C GLN A 121 0.92 -8.28 14.70
N THR A 122 0.51 -9.14 13.78
CA THR A 122 0.45 -10.59 14.02
C THR A 122 1.85 -11.17 14.21
N CYS A 123 2.82 -10.73 13.39
CA CYS A 123 4.22 -11.12 13.56
C CYS A 123 4.79 -10.65 14.91
N LYS A 124 4.49 -9.40 15.32
CA LYS A 124 4.93 -8.86 16.62
C LYS A 124 4.35 -9.65 17.80
N LYS A 125 3.08 -10.07 17.73
CA LYS A 125 2.44 -10.88 18.79
C LYS A 125 3.13 -12.22 18.99
N LEU A 126 3.51 -12.90 17.90
CA LEU A 126 4.25 -14.17 17.98
C LEU A 126 5.64 -14.00 18.59
N GLU A 127 6.37 -12.95 18.21
CA GLU A 127 7.68 -12.68 18.84
C GLU A 127 7.56 -12.42 20.34
N CYS A 128 6.49 -11.74 20.80
CA CYS A 128 6.23 -11.57 22.23
C CYS A 128 5.89 -12.90 22.93
N ALA A 129 5.13 -13.79 22.28
CA ALA A 129 4.80 -15.12 22.82
C ALA A 129 6.07 -15.99 22.94
N ASP A 130 6.91 -16.01 21.89
CA ASP A 130 8.17 -16.77 21.89
C ASP A 130 9.15 -16.35 23.00
N CYS A 131 9.11 -15.08 23.44
CA CYS A 131 9.94 -14.57 24.54
C CYS A 131 9.42 -14.91 25.95
N HIS A 132 8.12 -15.12 26.11
CA HIS A 132 7.49 -15.35 27.42
C HIS A 132 7.03 -16.80 27.63
N GLU A 133 6.90 -17.59 26.57
CA GLU A 133 6.45 -19.00 26.64
C GLU A 133 7.58 -20.02 26.44
N LYS A 134 8.83 -19.59 26.27
CA LYS A 134 9.98 -20.51 26.34
C LYS A 134 10.20 -20.96 27.78
N PRO A 135 10.01 -22.25 28.14
CA PRO A 135 10.56 -22.75 29.40
C PRO A 135 12.08 -22.66 29.31
N ALA A 136 12.70 -22.21 30.42
CA ALA A 136 14.15 -22.13 30.60
C ALA A 136 14.84 -23.49 30.41
#